data_AF-A0A0H5RGC5-F1
#
_entry.id   AF-A0A0H5RGC5-F1
#
_cell.length_a   1.000
_cell.length_b   1.000
_cell.length_c   1.000
_cell.angle_alpha   90.00
_cell.angle_beta   90.00
_cell.angle_gamma   90.00
#
_symmetry.space_group_name_H-M   'P 1'
#
loop_
_entity.id
_entity.type
_entity.pdbx_description
1 polymer ?
#
loop_
_entity_poly.entity_id
_entity_poly.type
_entity_poly.pdbx_seq_one_letter_code
_entity_poly.pdbx_strand_id
1 'polypeptide(L)'
;SGQVTIAGAVTSGSAITLGGTNVTWFAPINAASLTVTTFGGSISAIGSVMSLGTISFSSSAHINTSSTVSSSGLLSLVADSDCSGTGSLVTGAYSIISSSAGNIAITARQLEIQGTINAPTGSVTFSTCSAVAITLGGISGTQSTLEIVNAILSNSLVCQLLIVEGSQILIESTNSDQAVELNARISSGTISFLATSSFSSLNATSCSGITINAPVTTTVGLLSFDSDYDTVGGGQT
;
A
#
# COMPACT_ATOMS: atom_id res chain seq x y z
N SER A 1 -20.21 17.22 -8.81
CA SER A 1 -18.82 17.71 -8.74
C SER A 1 -18.28 17.78 -10.16
N GLY A 2 -17.39 18.73 -10.45
CA GLY A 2 -16.77 18.89 -11.77
C GLY A 2 -15.35 18.31 -11.82
N GLN A 3 -14.72 18.35 -12.99
CA GLN A 3 -13.30 18.06 -13.14
C GLN A 3 -12.45 19.24 -12.62
N VAL A 4 -11.37 18.93 -11.91
CA VAL A 4 -10.34 19.90 -11.51
C VAL A 4 -9.08 19.62 -12.31
N THR A 5 -8.59 20.64 -13.02
CA THR A 5 -7.35 20.56 -13.78
C THR A 5 -6.43 21.71 -13.38
N ILE A 6 -5.23 21.38 -12.91
CA ILE A 6 -4.18 22.33 -12.55
C ILE A 6 -3.10 22.30 -13.63
N ALA A 7 -3.09 23.35 -14.46
CA ALA A 7 -2.13 23.47 -15.57
C ALA A 7 -0.82 24.16 -15.17
N GLY A 8 -0.86 25.09 -14.19
CA GLY A 8 0.30 25.85 -13.72
C GLY A 8 0.81 25.37 -12.36
N ALA A 9 2.06 25.70 -12.04
CA ALA A 9 2.63 25.34 -10.74
C ALA A 9 1.87 26.03 -9.60
N VAL A 10 1.64 25.31 -8.51
CA VAL A 10 1.00 25.83 -7.30
C VAL A 10 2.00 25.74 -6.16
N THR A 11 2.23 26.86 -5.48
CA THR A 11 3.08 26.90 -4.28
C THR A 11 2.33 27.63 -3.17
N SER A 12 2.16 26.97 -2.03
CA SER A 12 1.47 27.49 -0.86
C SER A 12 2.25 27.13 0.40
N GLY A 13 2.45 28.10 1.29
CA GLY A 13 2.93 27.83 2.66
C GLY A 13 1.84 27.26 3.57
N SER A 14 0.65 26.98 3.04
CA SER A 14 -0.51 26.46 3.77
C SER A 14 -0.99 25.14 3.18
N ALA A 15 -1.95 24.51 3.86
CA ALA A 15 -2.63 23.32 3.35
C ALA A 15 -3.38 23.63 2.04
N ILE A 16 -3.41 22.66 1.14
CA ILE A 16 -4.22 22.68 -0.09
C ILE A 16 -5.21 21.52 -0.03
N THR A 17 -6.47 21.79 -0.36
CA THR A 17 -7.50 20.77 -0.54
C THR A 17 -8.09 20.87 -1.94
N LEU A 18 -8.06 19.76 -2.67
CA LEU A 18 -8.62 19.64 -4.01
C LEU A 18 -9.76 18.61 -3.99
N GLY A 19 -10.87 18.92 -4.65
CA GLY A 19 -12.05 18.06 -4.70
C GLY A 19 -12.73 18.11 -6.06
N GLY A 20 -13.03 16.94 -6.63
CA GLY A 20 -13.67 16.87 -7.95
C GLY A 20 -14.19 15.47 -8.29
N THR A 21 -14.72 15.27 -9.50
CA THR A 21 -14.90 13.91 -10.04
C THR A 21 -13.58 13.35 -10.51
N ASN A 22 -12.83 14.14 -11.27
CA ASN A 22 -11.43 13.85 -11.62
C ASN A 22 -10.58 15.03 -11.16
N VAL A 23 -9.41 14.74 -10.60
CA VAL A 23 -8.42 15.77 -10.23
C VAL A 23 -7.11 15.43 -10.92
N THR A 24 -6.65 16.34 -11.79
CA THR A 24 -5.40 16.19 -12.54
C THR A 24 -4.54 17.42 -12.36
N TRP A 25 -3.23 17.24 -12.17
CA TRP A 25 -2.26 18.33 -12.25
C TRP A 25 -1.08 17.95 -13.12
N PHE A 26 -0.67 18.88 -13.98
CA PHE A 26 0.46 18.70 -14.91
C PHE A 26 1.74 19.34 -14.41
N ALA A 27 1.62 20.37 -13.57
CA ALA A 27 2.73 21.12 -13.03
C ALA A 27 2.91 20.85 -11.53
N PRO A 28 4.07 21.19 -10.95
CA PRO A 28 4.36 20.91 -9.54
C PRO A 28 3.36 21.55 -8.56
N ILE A 29 3.04 20.82 -7.49
CA ILE A 29 2.32 21.33 -6.31
C ILE A 29 3.27 21.28 -5.11
N ASN A 30 3.55 22.44 -4.51
CA ASN A 30 4.27 22.57 -3.25
C ASN A 30 3.31 23.10 -2.19
N ALA A 31 3.08 22.35 -1.10
CA ALA A 31 2.13 22.72 -0.05
C ALA A 31 2.68 22.40 1.34
N ALA A 32 2.12 23.02 2.39
CA ALA A 32 2.38 22.57 3.76
C ALA A 32 1.75 21.20 4.03
N SER A 33 0.57 20.95 3.46
CA SER A 33 -0.07 19.63 3.35
C SER A 33 -0.95 19.60 2.12
N LEU A 34 -1.21 18.40 1.58
CA LEU A 34 -2.07 18.24 0.42
C LEU A 34 -3.12 17.15 0.64
N THR A 35 -4.38 17.51 0.51
CA THR A 35 -5.51 16.58 0.47
C THR A 35 -6.16 16.64 -0.91
N VAL A 36 -6.30 15.49 -1.56
CA VAL A 36 -7.01 15.36 -2.83
C VAL A 36 -8.09 14.30 -2.67
N THR A 37 -9.34 14.66 -2.98
CA THR A 37 -10.47 13.74 -2.90
C THR A 37 -11.22 13.72 -4.22
N THR A 38 -11.46 12.55 -4.79
CA THR A 38 -12.36 12.37 -5.93
C THR A 38 -13.61 11.59 -5.57
N PHE A 39 -14.74 12.03 -6.14
CA PHE A 39 -16.04 11.39 -5.99
C PHE A 39 -16.50 10.87 -7.36
N GLY A 40 -16.42 9.56 -7.57
CA GLY A 40 -16.81 8.90 -8.82
C GLY A 40 -15.77 9.01 -9.94
N GLY A 41 -14.49 9.20 -9.61
CA GLY A 41 -13.43 9.29 -10.62
C GLY A 41 -12.03 9.32 -10.02
N SER A 42 -11.05 9.74 -10.80
CA SER A 42 -9.64 9.42 -10.58
C SER A 42 -8.75 10.62 -10.25
N ILE A 43 -7.66 10.35 -9.55
CA ILE A 43 -6.56 11.27 -9.30
C ILE A 43 -5.44 10.97 -10.30
N SER A 44 -4.95 12.00 -10.98
CA SER A 44 -3.81 11.90 -11.91
C SER A 44 -2.73 12.90 -11.56
N ALA A 45 -1.68 12.40 -10.92
CA ALA A 45 -0.49 13.11 -10.50
C ALA A 45 0.58 13.10 -11.60
N ILE A 46 0.43 14.00 -12.58
CA ILE A 46 1.38 14.10 -13.70
C ILE A 46 2.56 14.98 -13.32
N GLY A 47 2.28 16.12 -12.68
CA GLY A 47 3.31 16.96 -12.05
C GLY A 47 3.75 16.43 -10.70
N SER A 48 4.91 16.86 -10.23
CA SER A 48 5.40 16.47 -8.90
C SER A 48 4.57 17.08 -7.77
N VAL A 49 4.57 16.42 -6.62
CA VAL A 49 4.01 16.95 -5.37
C VAL A 49 5.10 16.90 -4.32
N MET A 50 5.31 18.03 -3.64
CA MET A 50 6.16 18.13 -2.46
C MET A 50 5.34 18.70 -1.31
N SER A 51 5.34 17.99 -0.17
CA SER A 51 4.69 18.41 1.06
C SER A 51 5.66 18.33 2.23
N LEU A 52 5.72 19.40 3.04
CA LEU A 52 6.44 19.39 4.32
C LEU A 52 5.62 18.73 5.45
N GLY A 53 4.34 18.47 5.22
CA GLY A 53 3.43 17.80 6.12
C GLY A 53 2.93 16.52 5.49
N THR A 54 1.64 16.25 5.64
CA THR A 54 1.00 15.03 5.11
C THR A 54 0.58 15.18 3.65
N ILE A 55 0.42 14.05 2.97
CA ILE A 55 -0.26 13.92 1.68
C ILE A 55 -1.35 12.87 1.84
N SER A 56 -2.58 13.19 1.42
CA SER A 56 -3.71 12.26 1.42
C SER A 56 -4.41 12.30 0.07
N PHE A 57 -4.28 11.25 -0.72
CA PHE A 57 -5.04 11.04 -1.95
C PHE A 57 -6.13 10.00 -1.68
N SER A 58 -7.39 10.37 -1.90
CA SER A 58 -8.54 9.50 -1.76
C SER A 58 -9.35 9.52 -3.05
N SER A 59 -9.34 8.41 -3.76
CA SER A 59 -10.02 8.21 -5.03
C SER A 59 -10.98 7.05 -4.94
N SER A 60 -12.15 7.19 -5.57
CA SER A 60 -13.12 6.09 -5.67
C SER A 60 -12.84 5.19 -6.89
N ALA A 61 -11.90 5.58 -7.77
CA ALA A 61 -11.56 4.84 -8.97
C ALA A 61 -10.06 4.57 -9.05
N HIS A 62 -9.24 5.49 -9.59
CA HIS A 62 -7.81 5.23 -9.75
C HIS A 62 -6.97 6.35 -9.16
N ILE A 63 -5.76 6.00 -8.74
CA ILE A 63 -4.67 6.94 -8.50
C ILE A 63 -3.57 6.60 -9.49
N ASN A 64 -3.27 7.54 -10.39
CA ASN A 64 -2.18 7.42 -11.35
C ASN A 64 -1.08 8.42 -10.98
N THR A 65 0.16 7.96 -10.86
CA THR A 65 1.31 8.83 -10.60
C THR A 65 2.36 8.64 -11.68
N SER A 66 2.80 9.72 -12.33
CA SER A 66 3.89 9.67 -13.32
C SER A 66 5.10 10.52 -12.93
N SER A 67 5.06 11.13 -11.74
CA SER A 67 6.14 11.95 -11.19
C SER A 67 6.30 11.69 -9.69
N THR A 68 7.17 12.45 -9.05
CA THR A 68 7.43 12.35 -7.62
C THR A 68 6.24 12.84 -6.79
N VAL A 69 5.81 12.04 -5.83
CA VAL A 69 4.90 12.44 -4.74
C VAL A 69 5.69 12.26 -3.44
N SER A 70 6.12 13.36 -2.83
CA SER A 70 6.99 13.33 -1.66
C SER A 70 6.39 14.09 -0.49
N SER A 71 6.39 13.43 0.67
CA SER A 71 5.86 13.91 1.93
C SER A 71 6.96 13.89 3.00
N SER A 72 6.93 14.84 3.94
CA SER A 72 7.74 14.73 5.17
C SER A 72 6.94 14.13 6.33
N GLY A 73 5.60 14.03 6.21
CA GLY A 73 4.73 13.30 7.13
C GLY A 73 4.11 12.06 6.49
N LEU A 74 3.03 11.56 7.08
CA LEU A 74 2.24 10.45 6.52
C LEU A 74 1.83 10.72 5.07
N LEU A 75 2.06 9.73 4.21
CA LEU A 75 1.57 9.71 2.84
C LEU A 75 0.52 8.61 2.71
N SER A 76 -0.72 8.96 2.42
CA SER A 76 -1.84 8.04 2.28
C SER A 76 -2.38 8.06 0.85
N LEU A 77 -2.48 6.88 0.23
CA LEU A 77 -3.02 6.66 -1.11
C LEU A 77 -4.16 5.64 -1.01
N VAL A 78 -5.39 6.11 -1.07
CA VAL A 78 -6.60 5.28 -1.06
C VAL A 78 -7.20 5.31 -2.46
N ALA A 79 -6.91 4.32 -3.29
CA ALA A 79 -7.39 4.25 -4.67
C ALA A 79 -8.79 3.63 -4.81
N ASP A 80 -9.29 2.97 -3.77
CA ASP A 80 -10.60 2.29 -3.74
C ASP A 80 -11.44 2.80 -2.55
N SER A 81 -11.56 4.11 -2.40
CA SER A 81 -12.14 4.75 -1.19
C SER A 81 -13.64 4.50 -0.98
N ASP A 82 -14.36 4.03 -2.00
CA ASP A 82 -15.75 3.61 -1.90
C ASP A 82 -15.90 2.09 -1.73
N CYS A 83 -14.79 1.37 -1.58
CA CYS A 83 -14.71 -0.09 -1.54
C CYS A 83 -15.44 -0.79 -2.71
N SER A 84 -15.51 -0.17 -3.89
CA SER A 84 -16.16 -0.78 -5.07
C SER A 84 -15.45 -2.06 -5.53
N GLY A 85 -14.20 -2.26 -5.11
CA GLY A 85 -13.40 -3.43 -5.46
C GLY A 85 -12.85 -3.33 -6.87
N THR A 86 -12.70 -2.11 -7.40
CA THR A 86 -12.14 -1.83 -8.74
C THR A 86 -10.94 -0.89 -8.69
N GLY A 87 -10.70 -0.22 -7.56
CA GLY A 87 -9.76 0.88 -7.56
C GLY A 87 -8.28 0.49 -7.62
N SER A 88 -7.48 1.19 -8.41
CA SER A 88 -6.07 0.83 -8.63
C SER A 88 -5.09 1.97 -8.36
N LEU A 89 -3.92 1.60 -7.83
CA LEU A 89 -2.75 2.46 -7.79
C LEU A 89 -1.81 2.08 -8.93
N VAL A 90 -1.61 3.02 -9.86
CA VAL A 90 -0.71 2.87 -11.00
C VAL A 90 0.40 3.90 -10.89
N THR A 91 1.64 3.44 -11.03
CA THR A 91 2.83 4.28 -10.95
C THR A 91 3.67 4.10 -12.20
N GLY A 92 4.08 5.20 -12.82
CA GLY A 92 4.98 5.17 -13.98
C GLY A 92 6.41 4.82 -13.59
N ALA A 93 7.20 4.31 -14.54
CA ALA A 93 8.57 3.83 -14.31
C ALA A 93 9.52 4.83 -13.62
N TYR A 94 9.26 6.13 -13.73
CA TYR A 94 10.08 7.19 -13.13
C TYR A 94 9.39 7.89 -11.94
N SER A 95 8.23 7.39 -11.52
CA SER A 95 7.54 7.94 -10.35
C SER A 95 8.24 7.52 -9.07
N ILE A 96 8.19 8.41 -8.08
CA ILE A 96 8.75 8.18 -6.74
C ILE A 96 7.69 8.59 -5.74
N ILE A 97 7.12 7.63 -5.04
CA ILE A 97 6.25 7.87 -3.89
C ILE A 97 7.14 7.80 -2.65
N SER A 98 7.26 8.87 -1.89
CA SER A 98 8.20 8.91 -0.77
C SER A 98 7.66 9.60 0.48
N SER A 99 8.04 9.06 1.63
CA SER A 99 7.89 9.72 2.92
C SER A 99 9.20 9.64 3.70
N SER A 100 9.81 10.78 4.00
CA SER A 100 11.17 10.84 4.57
C SER A 100 11.26 10.57 6.07
N ALA A 101 10.18 10.85 6.81
CA ALA A 101 10.10 10.67 8.27
C ALA A 101 8.77 10.03 8.71
N GLY A 102 7.94 9.59 7.77
CA GLY A 102 6.61 9.06 8.03
C GLY A 102 6.35 7.75 7.29
N ASN A 103 5.19 7.19 7.56
CA ASN A 103 4.74 5.97 6.93
C ASN A 103 4.09 6.28 5.57
N ILE A 104 4.04 5.27 4.71
CA ILE A 104 3.25 5.26 3.49
C ILE A 104 2.13 4.23 3.67
N ALA A 105 0.89 4.65 3.55
CA ALA A 105 -0.28 3.77 3.61
C ALA A 105 -0.95 3.71 2.24
N ILE A 106 -1.12 2.51 1.71
CA ILE A 106 -1.70 2.25 0.38
C ILE A 106 -2.89 1.32 0.54
N THR A 107 -4.06 1.79 0.13
CA THR A 107 -5.28 0.99 0.04
C THR A 107 -5.74 0.94 -1.41
N ALA A 108 -5.76 -0.24 -2.00
CA ALA A 108 -6.15 -0.44 -3.40
C ALA A 108 -6.72 -1.85 -3.62
N ARG A 109 -7.42 -2.05 -4.73
CA ARG A 109 -7.75 -3.38 -5.25
C ARG A 109 -6.62 -3.96 -6.10
N GLN A 110 -5.96 -3.12 -6.90
CA GLN A 110 -4.92 -3.54 -7.82
C GLN A 110 -3.72 -2.59 -7.73
N LEU A 111 -2.52 -3.16 -7.87
CA LEU A 111 -1.26 -2.43 -7.93
C LEU A 111 -0.62 -2.63 -9.31
N GLU A 112 -0.19 -1.55 -9.92
CA GLU A 112 0.74 -1.56 -11.04
C GLU A 112 1.90 -0.63 -10.68
N ILE A 113 2.92 -1.20 -10.03
CA ILE A 113 4.05 -0.43 -9.54
C ILE A 113 5.24 -0.61 -10.49
N GLN A 114 5.58 0.44 -11.24
CA GLN A 114 6.77 0.49 -12.07
C GLN A 114 7.83 1.44 -11.48
N GLY A 115 7.41 2.40 -10.64
CA GLY A 115 8.29 3.34 -9.95
C GLY A 115 8.76 2.83 -8.59
N THR A 116 9.17 3.75 -7.72
CA THR A 116 9.63 3.41 -6.35
C THR A 116 8.70 3.95 -5.27
N ILE A 117 8.56 3.18 -4.20
CA ILE A 117 7.87 3.50 -2.95
C ILE A 117 8.93 3.50 -1.85
N ASN A 118 9.20 4.67 -1.27
CA ASN A 118 10.35 4.90 -0.40
C ASN A 118 9.95 5.51 0.95
N ALA A 119 9.91 4.69 1.98
CA ALA A 119 9.76 5.08 3.40
C ALA A 119 10.96 4.56 4.20
N PRO A 120 12.18 5.09 3.97
CA PRO A 120 13.43 4.44 4.37
C PRO A 120 13.61 4.33 5.89
N THR A 121 12.88 5.15 6.65
CA THR A 121 12.89 5.20 8.12
C THR A 121 11.55 4.78 8.74
N GLY A 122 10.56 4.43 7.91
CA GLY A 122 9.19 4.15 8.34
C GLY A 122 8.64 2.86 7.74
N SER A 123 7.31 2.72 7.82
CA SER A 123 6.61 1.57 7.25
C SER A 123 5.95 1.87 5.92
N VAL A 124 5.81 0.83 5.10
CA VAL A 124 4.87 0.81 3.97
C VAL A 124 3.77 -0.20 4.32
N THR A 125 2.54 0.28 4.38
CA THR A 125 1.36 -0.54 4.66
C THR A 125 0.56 -0.74 3.39
N PHE A 126 0.28 -1.98 3.03
CA PHE A 126 -0.69 -2.33 1.99
C PHE A 126 -1.94 -2.93 2.62
N SER A 127 -3.10 -2.45 2.18
CA SER A 127 -4.39 -2.96 2.61
C SER A 127 -5.43 -2.92 1.49
N THR A 128 -6.56 -3.57 1.71
CA THR A 128 -7.74 -3.54 0.85
C THR A 128 -8.91 -2.89 1.59
N CYS A 129 -9.77 -2.15 0.87
CA CYS A 129 -11.00 -1.58 1.44
C CYS A 129 -12.10 -2.65 1.56
N SER A 130 -12.17 -3.51 0.54
CA SER A 130 -13.09 -4.65 0.48
C SER A 130 -12.45 -5.90 1.09
N ALA A 131 -13.26 -6.91 1.43
CA ALA A 131 -12.81 -8.19 2.01
C ALA A 131 -12.05 -9.11 1.01
N VAL A 132 -11.33 -8.51 0.08
CA VAL A 132 -10.52 -9.18 -0.93
C VAL A 132 -9.22 -9.66 -0.30
N ALA A 133 -8.81 -10.87 -0.66
CA ALA A 133 -7.54 -11.43 -0.24
C ALA A 133 -6.35 -10.65 -0.79
N ILE A 134 -5.27 -10.64 -0.02
CA ILE A 134 -3.97 -10.11 -0.45
C ILE A 134 -3.04 -11.28 -0.70
N THR A 135 -2.41 -11.30 -1.86
CA THR A 135 -1.38 -12.28 -2.22
C THR A 135 -0.02 -11.60 -2.16
N LEU A 136 0.91 -12.19 -1.40
CA LEU A 136 2.28 -11.72 -1.22
C LEU A 136 3.27 -12.65 -1.92
N GLY A 137 4.16 -12.06 -2.71
CA GLY A 137 5.15 -12.78 -3.49
C GLY A 137 4.58 -13.39 -4.77
N GLY A 138 5.23 -14.44 -5.27
CA GLY A 138 4.87 -15.11 -6.51
C GLY A 138 5.16 -14.29 -7.77
N ILE A 139 4.57 -14.74 -8.87
CA ILE A 139 4.47 -14.00 -10.13
C ILE A 139 3.04 -13.50 -10.27
N SER A 140 2.83 -12.39 -11.00
CA SER A 140 1.49 -11.90 -11.27
C SER A 140 0.64 -13.00 -11.91
N GLY A 141 -0.56 -13.22 -11.38
CA GLY A 141 -1.39 -14.35 -11.77
C GLY A 141 -2.87 -14.00 -11.78
N THR A 142 -3.54 -14.19 -10.65
CA THR A 142 -4.99 -14.08 -10.52
C THR A 142 -5.44 -12.68 -10.06
N GLN A 143 -6.04 -11.92 -10.98
CA GLN A 143 -6.71 -10.61 -10.76
C GLN A 143 -7.83 -10.62 -9.68
N SER A 144 -8.09 -11.75 -9.01
CA SER A 144 -9.06 -11.85 -7.92
C SER A 144 -8.53 -11.32 -6.59
N THR A 145 -7.21 -11.17 -6.42
CA THR A 145 -6.57 -10.69 -5.17
C THR A 145 -5.85 -9.36 -5.37
N LEU A 146 -5.52 -8.66 -4.29
CA LEU A 146 -4.49 -7.63 -4.33
C LEU A 146 -3.13 -8.32 -4.38
N GLU A 147 -2.42 -8.23 -5.50
CA GLU A 147 -1.13 -8.88 -5.68
C GLU A 147 0.04 -7.94 -5.35
N ILE A 148 0.84 -8.32 -4.35
CA ILE A 148 2.12 -7.68 -4.00
C ILE A 148 3.24 -8.63 -4.46
N VAL A 149 3.49 -8.64 -5.76
CA VAL A 149 4.39 -9.60 -6.42
C VAL A 149 5.87 -9.37 -6.09
N ASN A 150 6.72 -10.38 -6.32
CA ASN A 150 8.16 -10.29 -6.03
C ASN A 150 8.86 -9.11 -6.72
N ALA A 151 8.42 -8.72 -7.93
CA ALA A 151 8.97 -7.54 -8.61
C ALA A 151 8.74 -6.23 -7.83
N ILE A 152 7.59 -6.08 -7.15
CA ILE A 152 7.31 -4.93 -6.30
C ILE A 152 8.22 -4.97 -5.08
N LEU A 153 8.28 -6.13 -4.41
CA LEU A 153 9.05 -6.33 -3.17
C LEU A 153 10.56 -6.08 -3.37
N SER A 154 11.13 -6.58 -4.46
CA SER A 154 12.59 -6.51 -4.68
C SER A 154 13.06 -5.24 -5.41
N ASN A 155 12.25 -4.66 -6.28
CA ASN A 155 12.70 -3.56 -7.16
C ASN A 155 12.07 -2.21 -6.83
N SER A 156 10.89 -2.21 -6.22
CA SER A 156 10.08 -1.00 -6.09
C SER A 156 9.92 -0.53 -4.65
N LEU A 157 10.28 -1.35 -3.66
CA LEU A 157 9.99 -1.09 -2.26
C LEU A 157 11.27 -0.82 -1.46
N VAL A 158 11.32 0.32 -0.79
CA VAL A 158 12.34 0.67 0.20
C VAL A 158 11.62 1.08 1.48
N CYS A 159 11.72 0.26 2.52
CA CYS A 159 11.11 0.54 3.81
C CYS A 159 11.96 -0.01 4.95
N GLN A 160 11.62 0.35 6.20
CA GLN A 160 12.12 -0.39 7.37
C GLN A 160 11.21 -1.59 7.67
N LEU A 161 9.90 -1.42 7.48
CA LEU A 161 8.88 -2.40 7.79
C LEU A 161 7.82 -2.42 6.68
N LEU A 162 7.58 -3.60 6.13
CA LEU A 162 6.42 -3.87 5.27
C LEU A 162 5.29 -4.41 6.13
N ILE A 163 4.12 -3.75 6.08
CA ILE A 163 2.91 -4.19 6.77
C ILE A 163 1.89 -4.59 5.72
N VAL A 164 1.31 -5.78 5.86
CA VAL A 164 0.21 -6.26 5.01
C VAL A 164 -1.02 -6.50 5.88
N GLU A 165 -2.09 -5.76 5.63
CA GLU A 165 -3.33 -5.82 6.41
C GLU A 165 -4.50 -6.28 5.54
N GLY A 166 -5.11 -7.42 5.88
CA GLY A 166 -6.21 -7.95 5.10
C GLY A 166 -6.97 -9.06 5.83
N SER A 167 -8.17 -9.41 5.38
CA SER A 167 -8.95 -10.52 5.94
C SER A 167 -8.39 -11.88 5.56
N GLN A 168 -7.77 -12.00 4.40
CA GLN A 168 -7.09 -13.21 3.96
C GLN A 168 -5.76 -12.81 3.35
N ILE A 169 -4.67 -13.38 3.87
CA ILE A 169 -3.32 -13.14 3.37
C ILE A 169 -2.75 -14.48 2.88
N LEU A 170 -2.45 -14.54 1.59
CA LEU A 170 -1.87 -15.70 0.92
C LEU A 170 -0.41 -15.40 0.60
N ILE A 171 0.50 -16.32 0.91
CA ILE A 171 1.93 -16.19 0.61
C ILE A 171 2.28 -17.28 -0.40
N GLU A 172 2.45 -16.90 -1.67
CA GLU A 172 2.72 -17.85 -2.75
C GLU A 172 4.20 -18.21 -2.86
N SER A 173 5.11 -17.25 -2.83
CA SER A 173 6.56 -17.46 -2.66
C SER A 173 7.25 -16.11 -2.57
N THR A 174 7.88 -15.81 -1.44
CA THR A 174 8.56 -14.53 -1.27
C THR A 174 10.00 -14.73 -0.79
N ASN A 175 10.89 -13.86 -1.26
CA ASN A 175 12.21 -13.68 -0.69
C ASN A 175 12.39 -12.19 -0.43
N SER A 176 11.89 -11.75 0.72
CA SER A 176 11.86 -10.34 1.09
C SER A 176 13.04 -10.00 1.99
N ASP A 177 13.81 -8.99 1.60
CA ASP A 177 14.86 -8.41 2.44
C ASP A 177 14.30 -7.46 3.51
N GLN A 178 12.98 -7.24 3.51
CA GLN A 178 12.29 -6.37 4.46
C GLN A 178 11.88 -7.14 5.72
N ALA A 179 11.81 -6.44 6.85
CA ALA A 179 11.01 -6.90 7.98
C ALA A 179 9.53 -6.87 7.56
N VAL A 180 8.79 -7.93 7.88
CA VAL A 180 7.38 -8.06 7.46
C VAL A 180 6.47 -8.31 8.65
N GLU A 181 5.38 -7.53 8.70
CA GLU A 181 4.21 -7.79 9.54
C GLU A 181 3.02 -8.20 8.67
N LEU A 182 2.47 -9.38 8.96
CA LEU A 182 1.22 -9.86 8.36
C LEU A 182 0.11 -9.75 9.39
N ASN A 183 -0.90 -8.95 9.12
CA ASN A 183 -1.93 -8.58 10.07
C ASN A 183 -3.32 -8.96 9.52
N ALA A 184 -3.75 -10.19 9.80
CA ALA A 184 -5.08 -10.70 9.52
C ALA A 184 -5.96 -10.73 10.78
N ARG A 185 -6.01 -9.60 11.48
CA ARG A 185 -6.59 -9.47 12.84
C ARG A 185 -8.10 -9.21 12.85
N ILE A 186 -8.72 -8.98 11.69
CA ILE A 186 -10.17 -8.86 11.57
C ILE A 186 -10.84 -10.22 11.83
N SER A 187 -12.10 -10.23 12.29
CA SER A 187 -12.90 -11.45 12.45
C SER A 187 -12.80 -12.36 11.23
N SER A 188 -12.62 -13.66 11.45
CA SER A 188 -12.39 -14.67 10.39
C SER A 188 -11.08 -14.49 9.61
N GLY A 189 -10.18 -13.64 10.10
CA GLY A 189 -8.93 -13.30 9.44
C GLY A 189 -7.95 -14.47 9.41
N THR A 190 -7.40 -14.80 8.24
CA THR A 190 -6.52 -15.97 8.05
C THR A 190 -5.25 -15.63 7.29
N ILE A 191 -4.19 -16.39 7.57
CA ILE A 191 -2.91 -16.34 6.85
C ILE A 191 -2.58 -17.74 6.32
N SER A 192 -2.09 -17.86 5.08
CA SER A 192 -1.70 -19.15 4.49
C SER A 192 -0.38 -19.05 3.73
N PHE A 193 0.62 -19.82 4.14
CA PHE A 193 1.90 -19.98 3.43
C PHE A 193 1.80 -21.15 2.47
N LEU A 194 1.72 -20.88 1.17
CA LEU A 194 1.44 -21.84 0.11
C LEU A 194 2.70 -22.40 -0.54
N ALA A 195 3.81 -21.64 -0.57
CA ALA A 195 5.12 -22.17 -0.94
C ALA A 195 6.27 -21.56 -0.13
N THR A 196 7.48 -22.07 -0.38
CA THR A 196 8.70 -21.68 0.34
C THR A 196 8.90 -20.18 0.32
N SER A 197 9.11 -19.61 1.51
CA SER A 197 9.23 -18.17 1.70
C SER A 197 10.32 -17.83 2.71
N SER A 198 11.05 -16.75 2.46
CA SER A 198 12.06 -16.18 3.35
C SER A 198 11.85 -14.68 3.56
N PHE A 199 12.11 -14.24 4.79
CA PHE A 199 11.98 -12.85 5.22
C PHE A 199 13.22 -12.39 5.99
N SER A 200 13.49 -11.09 6.08
CA SER A 200 14.47 -10.59 7.04
C SER A 200 14.03 -10.88 8.47
N SER A 201 12.79 -10.52 8.80
CA SER A 201 12.05 -10.93 9.99
C SER A 201 10.58 -11.05 9.65
N LEU A 202 9.84 -11.88 10.39
CA LEU A 202 8.41 -12.07 10.17
C LEU A 202 7.66 -12.09 11.50
N ASN A 203 6.64 -11.24 11.61
CA ASN A 203 5.60 -11.33 12.62
C ASN A 203 4.25 -11.50 11.91
N ALA A 204 3.64 -12.68 12.04
CA ALA A 204 2.37 -13.00 11.43
C ALA A 204 1.31 -13.20 12.51
N THR A 205 0.25 -12.39 12.45
CA THR A 205 -0.83 -12.36 13.43
C THR A 205 -2.17 -12.53 12.74
N SER A 206 -3.01 -13.46 13.21
CA SER A 206 -4.34 -13.69 12.67
C SER A 206 -5.38 -13.93 13.74
N CYS A 207 -6.65 -13.68 13.40
CA CYS A 207 -7.79 -13.96 14.28
C CYS A 207 -8.22 -15.44 14.21
N SER A 208 -8.15 -16.08 13.04
CA SER A 208 -8.75 -17.39 12.79
C SER A 208 -7.79 -18.41 12.19
N GLY A 209 -6.49 -18.31 12.51
CA GLY A 209 -5.52 -19.33 12.17
C GLY A 209 -4.45 -18.90 11.17
N ILE A 210 -3.32 -19.60 11.23
CA ILE A 210 -2.20 -19.46 10.29
C ILE A 210 -1.89 -20.86 9.76
N THR A 211 -2.01 -21.07 8.46
CA THR A 211 -1.70 -22.35 7.83
C THR A 211 -0.32 -22.31 7.19
N ILE A 212 0.54 -23.29 7.51
CA ILE A 212 1.90 -23.41 6.96
C ILE A 212 1.99 -24.67 6.09
N ASN A 213 1.81 -24.53 4.77
CA ASN A 213 1.89 -25.65 3.83
C ASN A 213 3.30 -25.86 3.23
N ALA A 214 4.22 -24.92 3.49
CA ALA A 214 5.58 -24.95 2.97
C ALA A 214 6.56 -24.25 3.94
N PRO A 215 7.88 -24.49 3.80
CA PRO A 215 8.87 -23.90 4.71
C PRO A 215 8.84 -22.37 4.74
N VAL A 216 8.90 -21.81 5.95
CA VAL A 216 9.02 -20.38 6.21
C VAL A 216 10.26 -20.14 7.03
N THR A 217 11.15 -19.26 6.58
CA THR A 217 12.41 -18.95 7.26
C THR A 217 12.59 -17.44 7.43
N THR A 218 13.41 -17.07 8.41
CA THR A 218 13.94 -15.71 8.55
C THR A 218 15.47 -15.73 8.48
N THR A 219 16.06 -14.64 7.99
CA THR A 219 17.52 -14.54 7.79
C THR A 219 18.22 -13.72 8.88
N VAL A 220 17.53 -12.75 9.49
CA VAL A 220 18.13 -11.82 10.45
C VAL A 220 17.36 -11.80 11.77
N GLY A 221 16.07 -11.46 11.71
CA GLY A 221 15.23 -11.29 12.89
C GLY A 221 14.36 -12.50 13.21
N LEU A 222 13.43 -12.28 14.13
CA LEU A 222 12.55 -13.32 14.64
C LEU A 222 11.53 -13.77 13.59
N LEU A 223 11.17 -15.05 13.69
CA LEU A 223 10.00 -15.66 13.07
C LEU A 223 8.95 -15.86 14.17
N SER A 224 7.82 -15.16 14.07
CA SER A 224 6.74 -15.21 15.06
C SER A 224 5.39 -15.43 14.40
N PHE A 225 4.62 -16.34 14.99
CA PHE A 225 3.25 -16.66 14.61
C PHE A 225 2.34 -16.52 15.83
N ASP A 226 1.29 -15.73 15.68
CA ASP A 226 0.18 -15.63 16.64
C ASP A 226 -1.13 -15.89 15.88
N SER A 227 -1.67 -17.09 16.02
CA SER A 227 -2.82 -17.56 15.25
C SER A 227 -4.17 -17.34 15.96
N ASP A 228 -4.16 -16.73 17.16
CA ASP A 228 -5.33 -16.45 18.01
C ASP A 228 -5.21 -15.05 18.61
N TYR A 229 -5.02 -14.04 17.75
CA TYR A 229 -4.71 -12.68 18.20
C TYR A 229 -5.81 -12.08 19.10
N ASP A 230 -7.07 -12.46 18.90
CA ASP A 230 -8.20 -11.94 19.67
C ASP A 230 -8.48 -12.70 20.97
N THR A 231 -7.80 -13.82 21.21
CA THR A 231 -7.84 -14.63 22.44
C THR A 231 -9.22 -15.19 22.79
N VAL A 232 -10.18 -15.17 21.86
CA VAL A 232 -11.56 -15.66 22.08
C VAL A 232 -11.76 -17.13 21.70
N GLY A 233 -10.67 -17.83 21.35
CA GLY A 233 -10.66 -19.26 21.09
C GLY A 233 -10.98 -19.57 19.63
N GLY A 234 -10.03 -20.21 18.95
CA GLY A 234 -10.15 -20.57 17.54
C GLY A 234 -8.81 -20.68 16.82
N GLY A 235 -7.70 -20.31 17.48
CA GLY A 235 -6.38 -20.42 16.90
C GLY A 235 -5.99 -21.86 16.61
N GLN A 236 -5.66 -22.13 15.35
CA GLN A 236 -4.91 -23.31 14.95
C GLN A 236 -3.71 -22.83 14.13
N THR A 237 -2.52 -23.29 14.52
CA THR A 237 -1.29 -23.27 13.72
C THR A 237 -1.11 -24.62 13.04
#